data_AF-A0A934EKS4-F1
#
_entry.id   AF-A0A934EKS4-F1
#
_cell.length_a   1.000
_cell.length_b   1.000
_cell.length_c   1.000
_cell.angle_alpha   90.00
_cell.angle_beta   90.00
_cell.angle_gamma   90.00
#
_symmetry.space_group_name_H-M   'P 1'
#
loop_
_entity.id
_entity.type
_entity.pdbx_description
1 polymer ?
#
loop_
_entity_poly.entity_id
_entity_poly.type
_entity_poly.pdbx_seq_one_letter_code
_entity_poly.pdbx_strand_id
1 'polypeptide(L)'
;MTLYRSFSKMQIARIFAVSRSTVYDWEIRGCPVRQPDRPGRPAKLDFEAVLDWYLTHEDTKGVSEEGLAMLEKAIRGRKDKHYG
;
A
#
# COMPACT_ATOMS: atom_id res chain seq x y z
N MET A 1 -6.69 0.15 -19.79
CA MET A 1 -5.35 0.00 -19.17
C MET A 1 -5.28 0.96 -18.00
N THR A 2 -5.56 0.48 -16.79
CA THR A 2 -5.40 1.27 -15.57
C THR A 2 -3.90 1.52 -15.42
N LEU A 3 -3.47 2.78 -15.43
CA LEU A 3 -2.08 3.14 -15.18
C LEU A 3 -1.77 2.77 -13.72
N TYR A 4 -1.24 1.57 -13.51
CA TYR A 4 -0.75 1.08 -12.22
C TYR A 4 0.37 2.00 -11.75
N ARG A 5 0.02 3.04 -10.97
CA ARG A 5 0.99 3.97 -10.40
C ARG A 5 1.79 3.17 -9.36
N SER A 6 3.01 2.78 -9.74
CA SER A 6 3.89 2.02 -8.87
C SER A 6 4.71 2.97 -7.99
N PHE A 7 4.70 2.71 -6.68
CA PHE A 7 5.36 3.53 -5.67
C PHE A 7 6.54 2.78 -5.03
N SER A 8 7.53 3.52 -4.52
CA SER A 8 8.54 2.93 -3.64
C SER A 8 7.97 2.61 -2.25
N LYS A 9 8.64 1.73 -1.51
CA LYS A 9 8.30 1.42 -0.11
C LYS A 9 8.16 2.66 0.78
N MET A 10 9.03 3.67 0.57
CA MET A 10 8.96 4.94 1.33
C MET A 10 7.71 5.76 0.97
N GLN A 11 7.30 5.76 -0.29
CA GLN A 11 6.09 6.46 -0.72
C GLN A 11 4.83 5.76 -0.19
N ILE A 12 4.79 4.42 -0.25
CA ILE A 12 3.73 3.61 0.38
C ILE A 12 3.64 3.91 1.88
N ALA A 13 4.77 3.93 2.59
CA ALA A 13 4.79 4.24 4.02
C ALA A 13 4.13 5.60 4.33
N ARG A 14 4.41 6.63 3.51
CA ARG A 14 3.79 7.96 3.64
C ARG A 14 2.29 7.94 3.33
N ILE A 15 1.87 7.25 2.28
CA ILE A 15 0.46 7.13 1.87
C ILE A 15 -0.37 6.45 2.97
N PHE A 16 0.17 5.38 3.56
CA PHE A 16 -0.50 4.60 4.60
C PHE A 16 -0.26 5.15 6.02
N ALA A 17 0.52 6.24 6.16
CA ALA A 17 0.88 6.83 7.44
C ALA A 17 1.53 5.84 8.43
N VAL A 18 2.38 4.95 7.91
CA VAL A 18 3.13 3.94 8.67
C VAL A 18 4.64 4.15 8.53
N SER A 19 5.41 3.45 9.35
CA SER A 19 6.87 3.44 9.21
C SER A 19 7.29 2.68 7.95
N ARG A 20 8.48 2.98 7.42
CA ARG A 20 9.05 2.22 6.30
C ARG A 20 9.28 0.75 6.69
N SER A 21 9.69 0.48 7.93
CA SER A 21 9.89 -0.89 8.44
C SER A 21 8.60 -1.71 8.39
N THR A 22 7.47 -1.10 8.73
CA THR A 22 6.14 -1.73 8.63
C THR A 22 5.84 -2.21 7.21
N VAL A 23 6.26 -1.46 6.18
CA VAL A 23 6.09 -1.86 4.79
C VAL A 23 6.97 -3.07 4.41
N TYR A 24 8.15 -3.20 5.03
CA TYR A 24 8.96 -4.42 4.89
C TYR A 24 8.30 -5.62 5.60
N ASP A 25 7.72 -5.40 6.77
CA ASP A 25 6.99 -6.46 7.48
C ASP A 25 5.76 -6.94 6.67
N TRP A 26 5.09 -6.03 5.97
CA TRP A 26 4.00 -6.38 5.06
C TRP A 26 4.45 -7.28 3.92
N GLU A 27 5.60 -7.00 3.30
CA GLU A 27 6.18 -7.85 2.24
C GLU A 27 6.46 -9.26 2.75
N ILE A 28 7.00 -9.41 3.97
CA ILE A 28 7.20 -10.72 4.61
C ILE A 28 5.86 -11.45 4.82
N ARG A 29 4.79 -10.71 5.07
CA ARG A 29 3.42 -11.23 5.24
C ARG A 29 2.66 -11.44 3.91
N GLY A 30 3.33 -11.29 2.77
CA GLY A 30 2.74 -11.56 1.45
C GLY A 30 2.09 -10.35 0.77
N CYS A 31 2.39 -9.13 1.19
CA CYS A 31 1.98 -7.92 0.48
C CYS A 31 2.55 -7.91 -0.96
N PRO A 32 1.75 -7.57 -1.98
CA PRO A 32 2.20 -7.62 -3.38
C PRO A 32 3.30 -6.60 -3.66
N VAL A 33 4.47 -7.12 -4.04
CA VAL A 33 5.64 -6.32 -4.43
C VAL A 33 6.06 -6.68 -5.85
N ARG A 34 6.25 -5.66 -6.69
CA ARG A 34 6.85 -5.80 -8.02
C ARG A 34 8.36 -5.80 -7.87
N GLN A 35 8.95 -6.97 -8.11
CA GLN A 35 10.40 -7.12 -8.10
C GLN A 35 11.04 -6.21 -9.17
N PRO A 36 12.24 -5.68 -8.90
CA PRO A 36 12.95 -4.87 -9.87
C PRO A 36 13.36 -5.73 -11.08
N ASP A 37 13.16 -5.23 -12.29
CA ASP A 37 13.57 -5.91 -13.54
C ASP A 37 15.11 -6.05 -13.66
N ARG A 38 15.87 -5.30 -12.84
CA ARG A 38 17.33 -5.31 -12.82
C ARG A 38 17.88 -5.35 -11.39
N PRO A 39 18.96 -6.11 -11.15
CA PRO A 39 19.68 -6.08 -9.89
C PRO A 39 20.08 -4.65 -9.49
N GLY A 40 19.95 -4.31 -8.20
CA GLY A 40 20.33 -3.01 -7.65
C GLY A 40 19.27 -1.90 -7.76
N ARG A 41 18.12 -2.14 -8.39
CA ARG A 41 16.99 -1.20 -8.36
C ARG A 41 16.05 -1.50 -7.18
N PRO A 42 15.47 -0.47 -6.53
CA PRO A 42 14.52 -0.70 -5.45
C PRO A 42 13.21 -1.28 -6.00
N ALA A 43 12.65 -2.27 -5.30
CA ALA A 43 11.35 -2.82 -5.60
C ALA A 43 10.24 -1.74 -5.54
N LYS A 44 9.20 -1.95 -6.34
CA LYS A 44 8.04 -1.06 -6.43
C LYS A 44 6.78 -1.80 -5.99
N LEU A 45 5.79 -1.07 -5.53
CA LEU A 45 4.52 -1.61 -5.11
C LEU A 45 3.42 -0.90 -5.88
N ASP A 46 2.44 -1.65 -6.37
CA ASP A 46 1.25 -1.06 -6.95
C ASP A 46 0.33 -0.58 -5.84
N PHE A 47 -0.15 0.66 -5.93
CA PHE A 47 -0.97 1.24 -4.86
C PHE A 47 -2.29 0.48 -4.67
N GLU A 48 -3.00 0.15 -5.75
CA GLU A 48 -4.30 -0.50 -5.66
C GLU A 48 -4.15 -1.92 -5.11
N ALA A 49 -3.12 -2.66 -5.54
CA ALA A 49 -2.84 -4.00 -5.01
C ALA A 49 -2.47 -3.98 -3.51
N VAL A 50 -1.69 -2.99 -3.06
CA VAL A 50 -1.35 -2.86 -1.63
C VAL A 50 -2.56 -2.44 -0.80
N LEU A 51 -3.41 -1.55 -1.34
CA LEU A 51 -4.62 -1.10 -0.67
C LEU A 51 -5.60 -2.26 -0.46
N ASP A 52 -5.85 -3.04 -1.50
CA ASP A 52 -6.72 -4.23 -1.43
C ASP A 52 -6.21 -5.26 -0.42
N TRP A 53 -4.91 -5.57 -0.47
CA TRP A 53 -4.26 -6.45 0.52
C TRP A 53 -4.41 -5.91 1.95
N TYR A 54 -4.21 -4.61 2.15
CA TYR A 54 -4.32 -3.98 3.46
C TYR A 54 -5.75 -4.02 4.01
N LEU A 55 -6.75 -3.68 3.19
CA LEU A 55 -8.15 -3.69 3.62
C LEU A 55 -8.62 -5.11 3.93
N THR A 56 -8.23 -6.11 3.13
CA THR A 56 -8.49 -7.52 3.44
C THR A 56 -7.86 -7.93 4.77
N HIS A 57 -6.63 -7.49 5.04
CA HIS A 57 -5.95 -7.77 6.30
C HIS A 57 -6.61 -7.07 7.50
N GLU A 58 -7.18 -5.88 7.34
CA GLU A 58 -7.95 -5.23 8.42
C GLU A 58 -9.34 -5.86 8.61
N ASP A 59 -9.99 -6.30 7.53
CA ASP A 59 -11.26 -7.05 7.58
C ASP A 59 -11.11 -8.35 8.37
N THR A 60 -10.04 -9.12 8.11
CA THR A 60 -9.73 -10.35 8.88
C THR A 60 -9.46 -10.11 10.37
N LYS A 61 -9.14 -8.87 10.78
CA LYS A 61 -9.03 -8.49 12.20
C LYS A 61 -10.36 -8.06 12.82
N GLY A 62 -11.45 -8.04 12.06
CA GLY A 62 -12.78 -7.67 12.51
C GLY A 62 -13.05 -6.16 12.49
N VAL A 63 -12.36 -5.38 11.65
CA VAL A 63 -12.73 -3.99 11.41
C VAL A 63 -14.09 -3.95 10.69
N SER A 64 -15.00 -3.07 11.12
CA SER A 64 -16.32 -2.95 10.49
C SER A 64 -16.22 -2.43 9.06
N GLU A 65 -17.23 -2.72 8.23
CA GLU A 65 -17.33 -2.23 6.86
C GLU A 65 -17.20 -0.68 6.77
N GLU A 66 -17.85 0.03 7.70
CA GLU A 66 -17.72 1.49 7.83
C GLU A 66 -16.27 1.91 8.16
N GLY A 67 -15.59 1.16 9.02
CA GLY A 67 -14.19 1.37 9.36
C GLY A 67 -13.27 1.19 8.15
N LEU A 68 -13.50 0.13 7.36
CA LEU A 68 -12.75 -0.13 6.13
C LEU A 68 -12.95 1.00 5.10
N ALA A 69 -14.19 1.46 4.91
CA ALA A 69 -14.49 2.57 4.01
C ALA A 69 -13.82 3.89 4.45
N MET A 70 -13.80 4.16 5.77
CA MET A 70 -13.09 5.32 6.32
C MET A 70 -11.57 5.21 6.10
N LEU A 71 -10.99 4.04 6.32
CA LEU A 71 -9.57 3.77 6.08
C LEU A 71 -9.23 3.96 4.60
N GLU A 72 -10.00 3.36 3.69
CA GLU A 72 -9.82 3.50 2.25
C GLU A 72 -9.84 4.98 1.83
N LYS A 73 -10.87 5.72 2.24
CA LYS A 73 -11.01 7.14 1.93
C LYS A 73 -9.83 7.95 2.44
N ALA A 74 -9.38 7.70 3.67
CA ALA A 74 -8.24 8.39 4.26
C ALA A 74 -6.92 8.09 3.52
N ILE A 75 -6.70 6.83 3.14
CA ILE A 75 -5.50 6.40 2.40
C ILE A 75 -5.48 7.01 1.00
N ARG A 76 -6.59 6.96 0.27
CA ARG A 76 -6.72 7.58 -1.06
C ARG A 76 -6.51 9.10 -0.99
N GLY A 77 -7.11 9.76 0.00
CA GLY A 77 -6.89 11.19 0.23
C GLY A 77 -5.43 11.57 0.50
N ARG A 78 -4.70 10.74 1.26
CA ARG A 78 -3.25 10.93 1.46
C ARG A 78 -2.44 10.73 0.18
N LYS A 79 -2.79 9.72 -0.63
CA LYS A 79 -2.16 9.50 -1.94
C LYS A 79 -2.31 10.74 -2.82
N ASP A 80 -3.52 11.27 -2.95
CA ASP A 80 -3.77 12.43 -3.81
C ASP A 80 -3.07 13.69 -3.28
N LYS A 81 -3.02 13.89 -1.96
CA LYS A 81 -2.29 15.00 -1.35
C LYS A 81 -0.78 14.98 -1.64
N HIS A 82 -0.16 13.79 -1.64
CA HIS A 82 1.30 13.67 -1.77
C HIS A 82 1.77 13.37 -3.20
N TYR A 83 0.93 12.76 -4.02
CA TYR A 83 1.29 12.17 -5.30
C TYR A 83 0.17 12.25 -6.36
N GLY A 84 -0.88 13.05 -6.11
CA GLY A 84 -1.99 13.31 -7.05
C GLY A 84 -1.50 13.93 -8.35
#